data_AF-A0A8J2WXI6-F1
#
_entry.id   AF-A0A8J2WXI6-F1
#
_cell.length_a   1.000
_cell.length_b   1.000
_cell.length_c   1.000
_cell.angle_alpha   90.00
_cell.angle_beta   90.00
_cell.angle_gamma   90.00
#
_symmetry.space_group_name_H-M   'P 1'
#
loop_
_entity.id
_entity.type
_entity.pdbx_description
1 polymer ?
#
loop_
_entity_poly.entity_id
_entity_poly.type
_entity_poly.pdbx_seq_one_letter_code
_entity_poly.pdbx_strand_id
1 'polypeptide(L)'
;MHFGLSHGYITAHIGHFGSNWLSLRRRREPANAPGWRAAVEHYKDDAGVVFGDVNLREGRVTQSRDGTPQNPGAGGWPTLRYYNADTGPGGAPVERITTQKICDEFKIPQRMINAVTTSRKVCDAVTKKGCDEEESQYLDAWRGDAAARDAEAARLDDLLSDATQKKMKAQRKLLAKLAKVAAAKDEL
;
A
#
# COMPACT_ATOMS: atom_id res chain seq x y z
N MET A 1 30.40 30.35 -15.63
CA MET A 1 29.52 30.17 -14.44
C MET A 1 28.48 29.11 -14.79
N HIS A 2 28.57 27.94 -14.14
CA HIS A 2 27.55 26.89 -14.23
C HIS A 2 26.34 27.30 -13.38
N PHE A 3 25.14 27.31 -13.97
CA PHE A 3 23.89 27.25 -13.20
C PHE A 3 23.13 26.00 -13.60
N GLY A 4 23.34 24.96 -12.79
CA GLY A 4 22.55 23.74 -12.79
C GLY A 4 21.31 23.88 -11.91
N LEU A 5 20.34 23.00 -12.22
CA LEU A 5 19.22 22.46 -11.42
C LEU A 5 17.89 22.56 -12.20
N SER A 6 17.72 21.60 -13.10
CA SER A 6 16.48 21.31 -13.82
C SER A 6 15.37 20.93 -12.84
N HIS A 7 14.37 21.81 -12.73
CA HIS A 7 13.15 21.66 -11.95
C HIS A 7 12.17 20.67 -12.62
N GLY A 8 11.88 19.55 -11.94
CA GLY A 8 10.85 18.58 -12.32
C GLY A 8 9.67 18.62 -11.34
N TYR A 9 8.46 18.87 -11.87
CA TYR A 9 7.21 19.12 -11.15
C TYR A 9 6.45 17.81 -10.95
N ILE A 10 6.02 17.50 -9.73
CA ILE A 10 5.29 16.26 -9.41
C ILE A 10 4.19 16.60 -8.41
N THR A 11 2.94 16.31 -8.75
CA THR A 11 1.85 16.19 -7.76
C THR A 11 1.66 14.71 -7.50
N ALA A 12 1.67 14.29 -6.25
CA ALA A 12 1.69 12.88 -5.88
C ALA A 12 0.37 12.51 -5.18
N HIS A 13 -0.30 11.48 -5.69
CA HIS A 13 -1.65 11.02 -5.33
C HIS A 13 -1.55 9.67 -4.65
N ILE A 14 -2.23 9.52 -3.51
CA ILE A 14 -2.37 8.25 -2.78
C ILE A 14 -3.89 7.97 -2.75
N GLY A 15 -4.35 6.89 -3.38
CA GLY A 15 -5.78 6.59 -3.53
C GLY A 15 -6.15 5.14 -3.20
N HIS A 16 -7.33 4.92 -2.62
CA HIS A 16 -8.00 3.62 -2.50
C HIS A 16 -9.23 3.61 -3.41
N PHE A 17 -9.27 2.76 -4.44
CA PHE A 17 -10.41 2.68 -5.35
C PHE A 17 -10.72 1.24 -5.75
N GLY A 18 -11.93 0.80 -5.41
CA GLY A 18 -12.50 -0.45 -5.87
C GLY A 18 -12.84 -0.41 -7.36
N SER A 19 -12.49 -1.50 -8.04
CA SER A 19 -13.03 -2.00 -9.30
C SER A 19 -12.87 -1.10 -10.54
N ASN A 20 -11.95 -1.53 -11.41
CA ASN A 20 -11.90 -1.31 -12.87
C ASN A 20 -11.06 -0.13 -13.40
N TRP A 21 -9.76 -0.08 -13.09
CA TRP A 21 -8.77 0.75 -13.81
C TRP A 21 -7.45 0.00 -14.03
N LEU A 22 -7.48 -1.01 -14.90
CA LEU A 22 -6.35 -1.86 -15.24
C LEU A 22 -5.50 -1.27 -16.38
N SER A 23 -5.06 0.00 -16.29
CA SER A 23 -4.28 0.60 -17.39
C SER A 23 -3.32 1.76 -17.05
N LEU A 24 -3.01 2.02 -15.77
CA LEU A 24 -2.03 3.06 -15.39
C LEU A 24 -0.69 2.51 -14.86
N ARG A 25 -0.30 1.29 -15.23
CA ARG A 25 1.07 0.80 -14.98
C ARG A 25 2.05 1.41 -16.00
N ARG A 26 3.05 2.12 -15.49
CA ARG A 26 4.23 2.71 -16.17
C ARG A 26 3.99 4.00 -16.96
N ARG A 27 3.91 5.14 -16.28
CA ARG A 27 4.47 6.41 -16.78
C ARG A 27 5.48 6.95 -15.77
N ARG A 28 6.54 7.56 -16.31
CA ARG A 28 7.85 7.87 -15.71
C ARG A 28 7.84 8.17 -14.20
N GLU A 29 8.49 7.29 -13.45
CA GLU A 29 8.84 7.49 -12.05
C GLU A 29 9.83 8.67 -11.90
N PRO A 30 9.58 9.65 -11.02
CA PRO A 30 10.48 10.78 -10.88
C PRO A 30 11.82 10.35 -10.27
N ALA A 31 12.89 10.49 -11.05
CA ALA A 31 14.27 10.12 -10.67
C ALA A 31 14.77 10.77 -9.36
N ASN A 32 14.15 11.86 -8.91
CA ASN A 32 14.64 12.71 -7.82
C ASN A 32 13.72 12.74 -6.58
N ALA A 33 12.85 11.74 -6.38
CA ALA A 33 11.93 11.68 -5.23
C ALA A 33 12.14 10.40 -4.40
N PRO A 34 13.23 10.32 -3.59
CA PRO A 34 13.58 9.10 -2.86
C PRO A 34 12.49 8.63 -1.89
N GLY A 35 11.83 9.57 -1.19
CA GLY A 35 10.74 9.21 -0.28
C GLY A 35 9.50 8.67 -1.00
N TRP A 36 9.14 9.23 -2.16
CA TRP A 36 8.03 8.74 -2.99
C TRP A 36 8.27 7.31 -3.45
N ARG A 37 9.46 7.02 -3.98
CA ARG A 37 9.85 5.67 -4.42
C ARG A 37 9.82 4.67 -3.30
N ALA A 38 10.35 5.04 -2.14
CA ALA A 38 10.33 4.15 -0.98
C ALA A 38 8.91 3.82 -0.53
N ALA A 39 7.98 4.77 -0.58
CA ALA A 39 6.57 4.51 -0.28
C ALA A 39 5.91 3.62 -1.34
N VAL A 40 6.13 3.88 -2.64
CA VAL A 40 5.63 3.01 -3.72
C VAL A 40 6.11 1.57 -3.55
N GLU A 41 7.41 1.38 -3.25
CA GLU A 41 7.97 0.05 -3.00
C GLU A 41 7.40 -0.60 -1.73
N HIS A 42 7.24 0.17 -0.65
CA HIS A 42 6.69 -0.32 0.62
C HIS A 42 5.27 -0.85 0.49
N TYR A 43 4.44 -0.24 -0.38
CA TYR A 43 3.04 -0.62 -0.59
C TYR A 43 2.78 -1.36 -1.91
N LYS A 44 3.81 -1.86 -2.59
CA LYS A 44 3.66 -2.45 -3.93
C LYS A 44 2.69 -3.64 -4.01
N ASP A 45 2.51 -4.35 -2.90
CA ASP A 45 1.64 -5.51 -2.77
C ASP A 45 0.33 -5.19 -2.03
N ASP A 46 0.11 -3.93 -1.62
CA ASP A 46 -1.12 -3.49 -0.96
C ASP A 46 -2.12 -2.98 -2.01
N ALA A 47 -3.11 -3.80 -2.34
CA ALA A 47 -4.17 -3.45 -3.30
C ALA A 47 -5.01 -2.25 -2.84
N GLY A 48 -4.95 -1.88 -1.56
CA GLY A 48 -5.64 -0.73 -1.01
C GLY A 48 -4.91 0.60 -1.17
N VAL A 49 -3.73 0.64 -1.80
CA VAL A 49 -2.96 1.86 -2.00
C VAL A 49 -2.54 1.98 -3.46
N VAL A 50 -2.95 3.06 -4.10
CA VAL A 50 -2.61 3.40 -5.48
C VAL A 50 -1.85 4.72 -5.50
N PHE A 51 -0.72 4.73 -6.17
CA PHE A 51 0.08 5.94 -6.38
C PHE A 51 -0.16 6.50 -7.77
N GLY A 52 -0.31 7.83 -7.87
CA GLY A 52 -0.42 8.52 -9.15
C GLY A 52 0.34 9.84 -9.13
N ASP A 53 0.95 10.21 -10.25
CA ASP A 53 1.57 11.51 -10.42
C ASP A 53 0.92 12.32 -11.55
N VAL A 54 0.84 13.64 -11.36
CA VAL A 54 0.32 14.56 -12.38
C VAL A 54 1.34 15.64 -12.66
N ASN A 55 1.75 15.73 -13.93
CA ASN A 55 2.58 16.82 -14.43
C ASN A 55 1.70 18.02 -14.80
N LEU A 56 1.63 19.02 -13.93
CA LEU A 56 0.79 20.20 -14.15
C LEU A 56 1.26 21.12 -15.29
N ARG A 57 2.45 20.89 -15.86
CA ARG A 57 2.88 21.57 -17.09
C ARG A 57 2.14 21.05 -18.31
N GLU A 58 1.79 19.76 -18.32
CA GLU A 58 1.13 19.08 -19.45
C GLU A 58 -0.39 19.05 -19.29
N GLY A 59 -0.88 18.99 -18.04
CA GLY A 59 -2.31 19.03 -17.74
C GLY A 59 -2.55 19.80 -16.45
N ARG A 60 -3.01 21.04 -16.55
CA ARG A 60 -3.26 21.88 -15.37
C ARG A 60 -4.54 21.42 -14.67
N VAL A 61 -4.40 20.99 -13.41
CA VAL A 61 -5.51 20.60 -12.54
C VAL A 61 -5.63 21.63 -11.42
N THR A 62 -6.60 22.54 -11.54
CA THR A 62 -6.86 23.59 -10.53
C THR A 62 -8.12 23.33 -9.71
N GLN A 63 -9.03 22.50 -10.21
CA GLN A 63 -10.27 22.11 -9.57
C GLN A 63 -10.52 20.61 -9.80
N SER A 64 -11.16 19.95 -8.84
CA SER A 64 -11.67 18.58 -8.98
C SER A 64 -13.03 18.59 -9.69
N ARG A 65 -13.50 17.40 -10.08
CA ARG A 65 -14.80 17.17 -10.71
C ARG A 65 -15.99 17.68 -9.90
N ASP A 66 -15.87 17.71 -8.58
CA ASP A 66 -16.86 18.24 -7.64
C ASP A 66 -16.75 19.76 -7.41
N GLY A 67 -15.85 20.44 -8.12
CA GLY A 67 -15.57 21.87 -7.95
C GLY A 67 -14.57 22.19 -6.83
N THR A 68 -14.09 21.19 -6.08
CA THR A 68 -13.15 21.41 -4.98
C THR A 68 -11.83 22.00 -5.49
N PRO A 69 -11.39 23.18 -4.99
CA PRO A 69 -10.13 23.78 -5.39
C PRO A 69 -8.93 22.91 -5.01
N GLN A 70 -8.06 22.64 -6.00
CA GLN A 70 -6.88 21.79 -5.81
C GLN A 70 -5.68 22.58 -5.28
N ASN A 71 -5.63 23.89 -5.54
CA ASN A 71 -4.60 24.84 -5.08
C ASN A 71 -3.15 24.33 -5.24
N PRO A 72 -2.76 23.87 -6.44
CA PRO A 72 -1.42 23.35 -6.66
C PRO A 72 -0.34 24.40 -6.36
N GLY A 73 0.64 24.04 -5.55
CA GLY A 73 1.77 24.89 -5.16
C GLY A 73 1.52 25.81 -3.97
N ALA A 74 0.31 25.89 -3.40
CA ALA A 74 -0.01 26.78 -2.27
C ALA A 74 0.86 26.52 -1.02
N GLY A 75 1.27 25.26 -0.80
CA GLY A 75 2.16 24.85 0.29
C GLY A 75 3.60 24.55 -0.13
N GLY A 76 3.97 24.86 -1.38
CA GLY A 76 5.23 24.46 -2.01
C GLY A 76 5.10 23.25 -2.94
N TRP A 77 6.23 22.91 -3.56
CA TRP A 77 6.36 21.78 -4.48
C TRP A 77 7.19 20.66 -3.84
N PRO A 78 6.84 19.37 -4.03
CA PRO A 78 5.61 18.86 -4.64
C PRO A 78 4.35 19.27 -3.87
N THR A 79 3.18 19.20 -4.50
CA THR A 79 1.90 19.24 -3.76
C THR A 79 1.42 17.81 -3.60
N LEU A 80 1.18 17.39 -2.36
CA LEU A 80 0.76 16.03 -2.03
C LEU A 80 -0.72 16.04 -1.64
N ARG A 81 -1.50 15.12 -2.21
CA ARG A 81 -2.92 14.95 -1.90
C ARG A 81 -3.27 13.48 -1.78
N TYR A 82 -4.19 13.17 -0.88
CA TYR A 82 -4.75 11.83 -0.73
C TYR A 82 -6.24 11.82 -1.03
N TYR A 83 -6.72 10.67 -1.50
CA TYR A 83 -8.09 10.45 -1.92
C TYR A 83 -8.60 9.14 -1.31
N ASN A 84 -9.69 9.21 -0.58
CA ASN A 84 -10.34 8.08 0.09
C ASN A 84 -11.85 8.34 0.17
N ALA A 85 -12.60 7.41 0.76
CA ALA A 85 -14.05 7.53 0.89
C ALA A 85 -14.48 8.82 1.62
N ASP A 86 -13.70 9.26 2.62
CA ASP A 86 -14.04 10.43 3.43
C ASP A 86 -13.74 11.77 2.70
N THR A 87 -12.69 11.79 1.87
CA THR A 87 -12.24 13.00 1.14
C THR A 87 -12.83 13.12 -0.25
N GLY A 88 -13.38 12.04 -0.80
CA GLY A 88 -14.05 12.02 -2.08
C GLY A 88 -13.16 12.44 -3.26
N PRO A 89 -13.75 12.89 -4.38
CA PRO A 89 -13.00 13.25 -5.59
C PRO A 89 -12.16 14.53 -5.40
N GLY A 90 -12.55 15.42 -4.46
CA GLY A 90 -11.78 16.59 -4.12
C GLY A 90 -10.43 16.28 -3.48
N GLY A 91 -10.35 15.18 -2.73
CA GLY A 91 -9.17 14.79 -1.96
C GLY A 91 -8.80 15.83 -0.90
N ALA A 92 -7.83 15.49 -0.06
CA ALA A 92 -7.29 16.40 0.95
C ALA A 92 -5.78 16.58 0.82
N PRO A 93 -5.25 17.77 1.19
CA PRO A 93 -3.81 17.96 1.24
C PRO A 93 -3.19 17.08 2.31
N VAL A 94 -2.01 16.52 2.03
CA VAL A 94 -1.18 15.91 3.08
C VAL A 94 -0.63 17.03 3.95
N GLU A 95 -0.91 16.99 5.25
CA GLU A 95 -0.44 18.01 6.17
C GLU A 95 1.07 17.93 6.40
N ARG A 96 1.69 19.10 6.59
CA ARG A 96 3.08 19.21 7.00
C ARG A 96 3.19 18.87 8.46
N ILE A 97 4.10 17.97 8.79
CA ILE A 97 4.40 17.60 10.18
C ILE A 97 5.47 18.55 10.74
N THR A 98 6.32 19.12 9.88
CA THR A 98 7.44 19.96 10.30
C THR A 98 7.40 21.36 9.69
N THR A 99 8.26 22.25 10.21
CA THR A 99 8.50 23.58 9.64
C THR A 99 9.36 23.55 8.37
N GLN A 100 9.89 22.39 7.97
CA GLN A 100 10.70 22.24 6.76
C GLN A 100 9.86 22.43 5.49
N LYS A 101 10.51 22.73 4.37
CA LYS A 101 9.85 22.75 3.07
C LYS A 101 9.33 21.35 2.73
N ILE A 102 8.16 21.26 2.10
CA ILE A 102 7.55 19.99 1.66
C ILE A 102 8.54 19.11 0.89
N CYS A 103 9.32 19.69 -0.04
CA CYS A 103 10.32 18.94 -0.80
C CYS A 103 11.40 18.28 0.06
N ASP A 104 11.76 18.88 1.20
CA ASP A 104 12.81 18.34 2.06
C ASP A 104 12.23 17.37 3.09
N GLU A 105 11.04 17.68 3.59
CA GLU A 105 10.30 16.81 4.51
C GLU A 105 10.02 15.44 3.88
N PHE A 106 9.52 15.43 2.63
CA PHE A 106 9.07 14.21 1.96
C PHE A 106 10.14 13.50 1.13
N LYS A 107 11.39 14.00 1.12
CA LYS A 107 12.54 13.21 0.68
C LYS A 107 12.85 12.07 1.65
N ILE A 108 12.49 12.21 2.92
CA ILE A 108 12.74 11.22 3.95
C ILE A 108 11.74 10.06 3.78
N PRO A 109 12.19 8.82 3.46
CA PRO A 109 11.32 7.68 3.20
C PRO A 109 10.23 7.47 4.26
N GLN A 110 10.62 7.46 5.53
CA GLN A 110 9.69 7.20 6.61
C GLN A 110 8.59 8.25 6.71
N ARG A 111 8.87 9.52 6.37
CA ARG A 111 7.85 10.58 6.41
C ARG A 111 6.82 10.41 5.30
N MET A 112 7.25 9.99 4.11
CA MET A 112 6.32 9.65 3.03
C MET A 112 5.47 8.43 3.38
N ILE A 113 6.08 7.36 3.92
CA ILE A 113 5.36 6.15 4.36
C ILE A 113 4.34 6.52 5.45
N ASN A 114 4.75 7.28 6.45
CA ASN A 114 3.84 7.71 7.52
C ASN A 114 2.68 8.54 6.97
N ALA A 115 2.92 9.46 6.04
CA ALA A 115 1.85 10.23 5.42
C ALA A 115 0.86 9.36 4.65
N VAL A 116 1.34 8.32 3.94
CA VAL A 116 0.45 7.31 3.33
C VAL A 116 -0.36 6.61 4.42
N THR A 117 0.29 6.09 5.47
CA THR A 117 -0.37 5.39 6.58
C THR A 117 -1.46 6.24 7.23
N THR A 118 -1.18 7.51 7.55
CA THR A 118 -2.13 8.39 8.24
C THR A 118 -3.24 8.88 7.33
N SER A 119 -3.01 8.93 6.02
CA SER A 119 -4.02 9.32 5.02
C SER A 119 -4.99 8.18 4.69
N ARG A 120 -4.66 6.95 5.08
CA ARG A 120 -5.54 5.80 4.95
C ARG A 120 -6.54 5.79 6.09
N LYS A 121 -7.79 5.49 5.74
CA LYS A 121 -8.74 4.97 6.71
C LYS A 121 -8.42 3.49 6.89
N VAL A 122 -7.72 3.17 7.97
CA VAL A 122 -7.49 1.78 8.38
C VAL A 122 -8.33 1.55 9.61
N CYS A 123 -9.28 0.62 9.51
CA CYS A 123 -9.95 0.08 10.68
C CYS A 123 -8.96 -0.80 11.45
N ASP A 124 -8.55 -0.35 12.64
CA ASP A 124 -7.66 -1.10 13.52
C ASP A 124 -8.46 -2.19 14.26
N ALA A 125 -8.17 -3.45 13.96
CA ALA A 125 -8.94 -4.58 14.47
C ALA A 125 -8.90 -4.74 16.01
N VAL A 126 -7.90 -4.17 16.69
CA VAL A 126 -7.68 -4.32 18.14
C VAL A 126 -8.34 -3.17 18.90
N THR A 127 -7.98 -1.94 18.54
CA THR A 127 -8.42 -0.70 19.19
C THR A 127 -9.73 -0.18 18.62
N LYS A 128 -10.21 -0.72 17.50
CA LYS A 128 -11.34 -0.24 16.69
C LYS A 128 -11.20 1.19 16.17
N LYS A 129 -10.01 1.76 16.26
CA LYS A 129 -9.75 3.11 15.76
C LYS A 129 -9.91 3.12 14.24
N GLY A 130 -10.70 4.06 13.73
CA GLY A 130 -10.90 4.24 12.29
C GLY A 130 -11.93 3.29 11.66
N CYS A 131 -12.56 2.41 12.46
CA CYS A 131 -13.64 1.55 12.01
C CYS A 131 -14.98 2.31 12.02
N ASP A 132 -15.84 2.04 11.05
CA ASP A 132 -17.26 2.40 11.16
C ASP A 132 -18.03 1.40 12.05
N GLU A 133 -19.33 1.64 12.20
CA GLU A 133 -20.17 0.82 13.07
C GLU A 133 -20.32 -0.62 12.55
N GLU A 134 -20.46 -0.81 11.23
CA GLU A 134 -20.58 -2.13 10.62
C GLU A 134 -19.26 -2.90 10.74
N GLU A 135 -18.12 -2.26 10.47
CA GLU A 135 -16.79 -2.83 10.65
C GLU A 135 -16.52 -3.21 12.10
N SER A 136 -16.93 -2.36 13.04
CA SER A 136 -16.78 -2.63 14.48
C SER A 136 -17.62 -3.81 14.94
N GLN A 137 -18.88 -3.88 14.49
CA GLN A 137 -19.78 -5.00 14.77
C GLN A 137 -19.27 -6.29 14.14
N TYR A 138 -18.77 -6.22 12.91
CA TYR A 138 -18.12 -7.34 12.26
C TYR A 138 -16.93 -7.81 13.09
N LEU A 139 -16.03 -6.92 13.51
CA LEU A 139 -14.88 -7.30 14.34
C LEU A 139 -15.29 -7.92 15.68
N ASP A 140 -16.34 -7.42 16.33
CA ASP A 140 -16.86 -8.00 17.57
C ASP A 140 -17.43 -9.41 17.36
N ALA A 141 -18.24 -9.59 16.32
CA ALA A 141 -18.76 -10.90 15.96
C ALA A 141 -17.61 -11.84 15.54
N TRP A 142 -16.64 -11.31 14.80
CA TRP A 142 -15.56 -12.10 14.26
C TRP A 142 -14.59 -12.51 15.34
N ARG A 143 -14.40 -11.76 16.43
CA ARG A 143 -13.51 -12.13 17.56
C ARG A 143 -13.80 -13.51 18.14
N GLY A 144 -15.04 -14.01 18.01
CA GLY A 144 -15.40 -15.42 18.25
C GLY A 144 -14.91 -15.97 19.59
N ASP A 145 -14.71 -17.29 19.67
CA ASP A 145 -14.07 -17.94 20.81
C ASP A 145 -12.55 -17.77 20.75
N ALA A 146 -11.99 -17.06 21.73
CA ALA A 146 -10.55 -16.84 21.85
C ALA A 146 -9.78 -18.17 21.91
N ALA A 147 -10.30 -19.20 22.59
CA ALA A 147 -9.63 -20.49 22.70
C ALA A 147 -9.50 -21.21 21.35
N ALA A 148 -10.55 -21.15 20.53
CA ALA A 148 -10.52 -21.73 19.18
C ALA A 148 -9.54 -21.00 18.26
N ARG A 149 -9.44 -19.67 18.37
CA ARG A 149 -8.45 -18.87 17.63
C ARG A 149 -7.03 -19.17 18.03
N ASP A 150 -6.76 -19.19 19.33
CA ASP A 150 -5.43 -19.41 19.86
C ASP A 150 -4.94 -20.82 19.53
N ALA A 151 -5.86 -21.80 19.56
CA ALA A 151 -5.57 -23.15 19.09
C ALA A 151 -5.21 -23.19 17.59
N GLU A 152 -5.93 -22.46 16.74
CA GLU A 152 -5.63 -22.39 15.30
C GLU A 152 -4.30 -21.66 15.04
N ALA A 153 -4.02 -20.57 15.76
CA ALA A 153 -2.74 -19.87 15.69
C ALA A 153 -1.58 -20.80 16.07
N ALA A 154 -1.70 -21.52 17.18
CA ALA A 154 -0.71 -22.51 17.61
C ALA A 154 -0.53 -23.65 16.58
N ARG A 155 -1.62 -24.10 15.94
CA ARG A 155 -1.57 -25.10 14.87
C ARG A 155 -0.80 -24.58 13.65
N LEU A 156 -1.02 -23.31 13.27
CA LEU A 156 -0.29 -22.68 12.16
C LEU A 156 1.20 -22.50 12.50
N ASP A 157 1.52 -22.12 13.73
CA ASP A 157 2.91 -22.01 14.19
C ASP A 157 3.62 -23.38 14.15
N ASP A 158 2.96 -24.46 14.59
CA ASP A 158 3.52 -25.81 14.45
C ASP A 158 3.72 -26.20 12.98
N LEU A 159 2.75 -25.91 12.11
CA LEU A 159 2.85 -26.19 10.68
C LEU A 159 4.02 -25.45 10.02
N LEU A 160 4.27 -24.22 10.47
CA LEU A 160 5.37 -23.36 10.02
C LEU A 160 6.70 -23.71 10.69
N SER A 161 6.72 -24.53 11.73
CA SER A 161 7.96 -24.94 12.38
C SER A 161 8.89 -25.71 11.43
N ASP A 162 10.20 -25.50 11.59
CA ASP A 162 11.22 -26.18 10.78
C ASP A 162 11.11 -27.71 10.88
N ALA A 163 10.74 -28.22 12.05
CA ALA A 163 10.57 -29.65 12.29
C ALA A 163 9.43 -30.22 11.44
N THR A 164 8.27 -29.59 11.44
CA THR A 164 7.08 -30.04 10.69
C THR A 164 7.26 -29.83 9.19
N GLN A 165 7.80 -28.68 8.76
CA GLN A 165 8.10 -28.44 7.35
C GLN A 165 9.11 -29.45 6.79
N LYS A 166 10.14 -29.81 7.57
CA LYS A 166 11.13 -30.83 7.17
C LYS A 166 10.49 -32.20 7.00
N LYS A 167 9.58 -32.60 7.91
CA LYS A 167 8.81 -33.86 7.80
C LYS A 167 7.93 -33.85 6.55
N MET A 168 7.17 -32.79 6.30
CA MET A 168 6.32 -32.68 5.11
C MET A 168 7.13 -32.72 3.81
N LYS A 169 8.30 -32.07 3.78
CA LYS A 169 9.22 -32.12 2.62
C LYS A 169 9.77 -33.52 2.38
N ALA A 170 10.12 -34.25 3.44
CA ALA A 170 10.58 -35.63 3.34
C ALA A 170 9.46 -36.56 2.82
N GLN A 171 8.25 -36.40 3.34
CA GLN A 171 7.07 -37.16 2.90
C GLN A 171 6.75 -36.89 1.43
N ARG A 172 6.76 -35.62 1.00
CA ARG A 172 6.59 -35.25 -0.42
C ARG A 172 7.65 -35.90 -1.31
N LYS A 173 8.91 -35.95 -0.86
CA LYS A 173 9.99 -36.62 -1.61
C LYS A 173 9.78 -38.13 -1.72
N LEU A 174 9.26 -38.78 -0.67
CA LEU A 174 8.93 -40.20 -0.70
C LEU A 174 7.78 -40.47 -1.67
N LEU A 175 6.69 -39.71 -1.59
CA LEU A 175 5.55 -39.84 -2.50
C LEU A 175 5.97 -39.66 -3.96
N ALA A 176 6.84 -38.68 -4.25
CA ALA A 176 7.38 -38.48 -5.59
C ALA A 176 8.23 -39.67 -6.08
N LYS A 177 8.95 -40.36 -5.19
CA LYS A 177 9.68 -41.59 -5.54
C LYS A 177 8.73 -42.75 -5.82
N LEU A 178 7.71 -42.94 -4.98
CA LEU A 178 6.71 -44.00 -5.15
C LEU A 178 5.92 -43.83 -6.45
N ALA A 179 5.56 -42.60 -6.82
CA ALA A 179 4.91 -42.31 -8.09
C ALA A 179 5.76 -42.71 -9.30
N LYS A 180 7.09 -42.47 -9.25
CA LYS A 180 8.02 -42.91 -10.31
C LYS A 180 8.13 -44.43 -10.40
N VAL A 181 8.13 -45.12 -9.26
CA VAL A 181 8.17 -46.60 -9.21
C VAL A 181 6.87 -47.20 -9.75
N ALA A 182 5.71 -46.59 -9.44
CA ALA A 182 4.43 -47.01 -10.01
C ALA A 182 4.42 -46.84 -11.54
N ALA A 183 4.81 -45.64 -12.04
CA ALA A 183 4.87 -45.38 -13.48
C ALA A 183 5.82 -46.34 -14.22
N ALA A 184 6.97 -46.70 -13.63
CA ALA A 184 7.90 -47.65 -14.23
C ALA A 184 7.41 -49.11 -14.23
N LYS A 185 6.41 -49.45 -13.41
CA LYS A 185 5.76 -50.78 -13.41
C LYS A 185 4.65 -50.91 -14.45
N ASP A 186 4.07 -49.79 -14.88
CA ASP A 186 3.01 -49.78 -15.89
C ASP A 186 3.56 -49.81 -17.34
N GLU A 187 4.89 -49.64 -17.52
CA GLU A 187 5.58 -49.74 -18.82
C GLU A 187 6.22 -51.13 -19.08
N LEU A 188 5.96 -52.12 -18.23
CA LEU A 188 6.56 -53.47 -18.25
C LEU A 188 5.49 -54.55 -18.29
#